data_AF-H3AEP6-F1
#
_entry.id   AF-H3AEP6-F1
#
_cell.length_a   1.000
_cell.length_b   1.000
_cell.length_c   1.000
_cell.angle_alpha   90.00
_cell.angle_beta   90.00
_cell.angle_gamma   90.00
#
_symmetry.space_group_name_H-M   'P 1'
#
loop_
_entity.id
_entity.type
_entity.pdbx_description
1 polymer ?
#
loop_
_entity_poly.entity_id
_entity_poly.type
_entity_poly.pdbx_seq_one_letter_code
_entity_poly.pdbx_strand_id
1 'polypeptide(L)'
;MENKSCMGDVTSRIEQALHYKAEGNQCYREGHYQRAIGRYHRALMQLRGLETDAPSPLQAFGAEKVKLSKEQTELIEDTQATCYNNLAACLLQAEEVNYERVKDYSLKVLQKQPENVKALYRAGVAFHHLGDQERALHYLTKAARRLPNEVNRLFCL
;
A
#
# COMPACT_ATOMS: atom_id res chain seq x y z
N MET A 1 -0.89 -4.06 36.86
CA MET A 1 -1.21 -5.19 35.96
C MET A 1 -2.10 -4.70 34.81
N GLU A 2 -1.66 -3.75 33.98
CA GLU A 2 -2.55 -3.05 33.02
C GLU A 2 -2.13 -3.16 31.55
N ASN A 3 -1.09 -3.93 31.23
CA ASN A 3 -0.52 -3.93 29.88
C ASN A 3 -1.11 -4.98 28.90
N LYS A 4 -2.22 -5.65 29.26
CA LYS A 4 -2.86 -6.69 28.42
C LYS A 4 -3.97 -6.16 27.51
N SER A 5 -4.63 -5.05 27.85
CA SER A 5 -5.79 -4.55 27.09
C SER A 5 -5.38 -3.86 25.79
N CYS A 6 -4.33 -3.02 25.81
CA CYS A 6 -3.84 -2.33 24.60
C CYS A 6 -3.17 -3.27 23.59
N MET A 7 -2.45 -4.30 24.03
CA MET A 7 -1.84 -5.27 23.10
C MET A 7 -2.87 -6.11 22.35
N GLY A 8 -4.00 -6.43 23.00
CA GLY A 8 -5.11 -7.13 22.35
C GLY A 8 -5.80 -6.30 21.26
N ASP A 9 -5.91 -4.98 21.48
CA ASP A 9 -6.50 -4.06 20.50
C ASP A 9 -5.61 -3.93 19.24
N VAL A 10 -4.30 -3.78 19.41
CA VAL A 10 -3.35 -3.64 18.29
C VAL A 10 -3.32 -4.86 17.39
N THR A 11 -3.17 -6.05 17.97
CA THR A 11 -3.13 -7.31 17.21
C THR A 11 -4.45 -7.55 16.49
N SER A 12 -5.58 -7.30 17.16
CA SER A 12 -6.92 -7.38 16.55
C SER A 12 -7.06 -6.43 15.35
N ARG A 13 -6.55 -5.21 15.45
CA ARG A 13 -6.58 -4.24 14.34
C ARG A 13 -5.71 -4.68 13.16
N ILE A 14 -4.54 -5.25 13.43
CA ILE A 14 -3.66 -5.81 12.38
C ILE A 14 -4.36 -6.99 11.69
N GLU A 15 -4.95 -7.91 12.45
CA GLU A 15 -5.70 -9.05 11.90
C GLU A 15 -6.89 -8.60 11.04
N GLN A 16 -7.66 -7.61 11.51
CA GLN A 16 -8.74 -7.01 10.72
C GLN A 16 -8.23 -6.37 9.44
N ALA A 17 -7.10 -5.68 9.47
CA ALA A 17 -6.49 -5.11 8.27
C ALA A 17 -6.10 -6.20 7.25
N LEU A 18 -5.51 -7.29 7.74
CA LEU A 18 -5.15 -8.44 6.91
C LEU A 18 -6.38 -9.13 6.30
N HIS A 19 -7.46 -9.25 7.07
CA HIS A 19 -8.74 -9.76 6.59
C HIS A 19 -9.31 -8.89 5.45
N TYR A 20 -9.40 -7.56 5.65
CA TYR A 20 -9.85 -6.64 4.62
C TYR A 20 -8.95 -6.65 3.39
N LYS A 21 -7.62 -6.78 3.56
CA LYS A 21 -6.68 -6.96 2.44
C LYS A 21 -7.01 -8.23 1.65
N ALA A 22 -7.27 -9.34 2.33
CA ALA A 22 -7.60 -10.61 1.68
C ALA A 22 -8.92 -10.52 0.90
N GLU A 23 -9.97 -9.94 1.48
CA GLU A 23 -11.24 -9.68 0.78
C GLU A 23 -11.05 -8.76 -0.44
N GLY A 24 -10.20 -7.74 -0.32
CA GLY A 24 -9.85 -6.85 -1.43
C GLY A 24 -9.16 -7.60 -2.57
N ASN A 25 -8.21 -8.49 -2.24
CA ASN A 25 -7.53 -9.34 -3.21
C ASN A 25 -8.50 -10.28 -3.92
N GLN A 26 -9.47 -10.84 -3.19
CA GLN A 26 -10.51 -11.66 -3.77
C GLN A 26 -11.38 -10.87 -4.74
N CYS A 27 -11.89 -9.70 -4.31
CA CYS A 27 -12.69 -8.82 -5.18
C CYS A 27 -11.92 -8.43 -6.45
N TYR A 28 -10.61 -8.19 -6.33
CA TYR A 28 -9.75 -7.86 -7.48
C TYR A 28 -9.66 -9.02 -8.48
N ARG A 29 -9.47 -10.26 -8.01
CA ARG A 29 -9.46 -11.45 -8.89
C ARG A 29 -10.79 -11.69 -9.58
N GLU A 30 -11.89 -11.34 -8.91
CA GLU A 30 -13.25 -11.42 -9.44
C GLU A 30 -13.59 -10.25 -10.40
N GLY A 31 -12.66 -9.30 -10.63
CA GLY A 31 -12.87 -8.13 -11.49
C GLY A 31 -13.70 -7.02 -10.85
N HIS A 32 -14.09 -7.17 -9.57
CA HIS A 32 -14.87 -6.17 -8.84
C HIS A 32 -13.97 -5.07 -8.24
N TYR A 33 -13.30 -4.29 -9.10
CA TYR A 33 -12.29 -3.31 -8.70
C TYR A 33 -12.79 -2.23 -7.73
N GLN A 34 -14.01 -1.73 -7.91
CA GLN A 34 -14.60 -0.73 -7.00
C GLN A 34 -14.80 -1.30 -5.57
N ARG A 35 -15.24 -2.56 -5.48
CA ARG A 35 -15.38 -3.25 -4.18
C ARG A 35 -14.00 -3.49 -3.56
N ALA A 36 -13.01 -3.89 -4.37
CA ALA A 36 -11.63 -4.08 -3.93
C ALA A 36 -11.04 -2.79 -3.33
N ILE A 37 -11.21 -1.65 -4.00
CA ILE A 37 -10.79 -0.33 -3.50
C ILE A 37 -11.37 -0.05 -2.11
N GLY A 38 -12.68 -0.27 -1.93
CA GLY A 38 -13.33 -0.09 -0.64
C GLY A 38 -12.74 -0.97 0.47
N ARG A 39 -12.41 -2.23 0.17
CA ARG A 39 -11.80 -3.16 1.13
C ARG A 39 -10.36 -2.76 1.49
N TYR A 40 -9.53 -2.39 0.52
CA TYR A 40 -8.17 -1.90 0.81
C TYR A 40 -8.18 -0.61 1.63
N HIS A 41 -9.12 0.31 1.39
CA HIS A 41 -9.28 1.49 2.23
C HIS A 41 -9.64 1.15 3.67
N ARG A 42 -10.55 0.18 3.89
CA ARG A 42 -10.87 -0.31 5.24
C ARG A 42 -9.66 -0.93 5.92
N ALA A 43 -8.83 -1.70 5.19
CA ALA A 43 -7.58 -2.24 5.71
C ALA A 43 -6.65 -1.12 6.20
N LEU A 44 -6.43 -0.08 5.37
CA LEU A 44 -5.59 1.07 5.73
C LEU A 44 -6.15 1.86 6.91
N MET A 45 -7.48 1.97 7.05
CA MET A 45 -8.11 2.62 8.20
C MET A 45 -7.81 1.89 9.52
N GLN A 46 -7.81 0.55 9.50
CA GLN A 46 -7.46 -0.24 10.69
C GLN A 46 -6.01 -0.01 11.13
N LEU A 47 -5.10 0.16 10.16
CA LEU A 47 -3.68 0.42 10.41
C LEU A 47 -3.37 1.88 10.75
N ARG A 48 -4.30 2.80 10.49
CA ARG A 48 -4.09 4.24 10.73
C ARG A 48 -3.90 4.52 12.23
N GLY A 49 -2.85 5.27 12.56
CA GLY A 49 -2.54 5.63 13.93
C GLY A 49 -1.84 4.54 14.74
N LEU A 50 -1.59 3.37 14.14
CA LEU A 50 -0.63 2.39 14.67
C LEU A 50 0.81 2.73 14.24
N GLU A 51 0.99 3.50 13.16
CA GLU A 51 2.31 3.98 12.71
C GLU A 51 3.01 4.81 13.79
N THR A 52 4.10 4.27 14.34
CA THR A 52 4.98 4.96 15.28
C THR A 52 6.09 5.68 14.52
N ASP A 53 5.99 7.02 14.46
CA ASP A 53 7.09 8.02 14.52
C ASP A 53 6.70 9.38 13.87
N ALA A 54 5.58 9.44 13.16
CA ALA A 54 5.03 10.73 12.74
C ALA A 54 4.34 11.43 13.95
N PRO A 55 4.65 12.70 14.25
CA PRO A 55 3.88 13.46 15.22
C PRO A 55 2.47 13.65 14.66
N SER A 56 1.52 12.85 15.14
CA SER A 56 0.12 13.06 14.83
C SER A 56 -0.36 14.26 15.66
N PRO A 57 -1.21 15.15 15.14
CA PRO A 57 -1.84 16.20 15.95
C PRO A 57 -2.62 15.63 17.16
N LEU A 58 -2.99 14.35 17.10
CA LEU A 58 -3.58 13.59 18.21
C LEU A 58 -2.59 13.23 19.33
N GLN A 59 -1.28 13.16 19.07
CA GLN A 59 -0.26 13.01 20.14
C GLN A 59 -0.22 14.23 21.06
N ALA A 60 -0.61 15.41 20.58
CA ALA A 60 -0.75 16.60 21.42
C ALA A 60 -1.87 16.49 22.47
N PHE A 61 -2.77 15.51 22.31
CA PHE A 61 -3.90 15.25 23.22
C PHE A 61 -3.70 14.01 24.11
N GLY A 62 -2.46 13.55 24.31
CA GLY A 62 -2.16 12.54 25.33
C GLY A 62 -2.52 11.10 24.98
N ALA A 63 -2.70 10.78 23.68
CA ALA A 63 -2.83 9.40 23.24
C ALA A 63 -1.54 8.62 23.55
N GLU A 64 -1.66 7.51 24.30
CA GLU A 64 -0.53 6.64 24.65
C GLU A 64 0.19 6.16 23.38
N LYS A 65 1.52 6.33 23.34
CA LYS A 65 2.36 5.71 22.32
C LYS A 65 2.22 4.19 22.46
N VAL A 66 1.50 3.58 21.54
CA VAL A 66 1.50 2.13 21.39
C VAL A 66 2.93 1.69 21.08
N LYS A 67 3.59 0.99 22.01
CA LYS A 67 4.89 0.37 21.75
C LYS A 67 4.67 -0.88 20.91
N LEU A 68 4.83 -0.73 19.60
CA LEU A 68 4.85 -1.85 18.67
C LEU A 68 6.18 -2.61 18.76
N SER A 69 6.12 -3.93 18.62
CA SER A 69 7.31 -4.73 18.34
C SER A 69 7.80 -4.45 16.91
N LYS A 70 9.09 -4.69 16.64
CA LYS A 70 9.68 -4.53 15.30
C LYS A 70 8.92 -5.34 14.24
N GLU A 71 8.57 -6.58 14.57
CA GLU A 71 7.80 -7.48 13.70
C GLU A 71 6.41 -6.90 13.37
N GLN A 72 5.72 -6.31 14.35
CA GLN A 72 4.42 -5.68 14.12
C GLN A 72 4.55 -4.44 13.24
N THR A 73 5.55 -3.60 13.47
CA THR A 73 5.81 -2.42 12.65
C THR A 73 6.10 -2.81 11.20
N GLU A 74 7.00 -3.78 10.98
CA GLU A 74 7.31 -4.30 9.64
C GLU A 74 6.07 -4.89 8.96
N LEU A 75 5.25 -5.64 9.69
CA LEU A 75 4.00 -6.21 9.17
C LEU A 75 2.98 -5.13 8.78
N ILE A 76 2.85 -4.06 9.58
CA ILE A 76 1.98 -2.92 9.28
C ILE A 76 2.47 -2.24 8.01
N GLU A 77 3.76 -1.91 7.94
CA GLU A 77 4.35 -1.22 6.79
C GLU A 77 4.21 -2.05 5.50
N ASP A 78 4.47 -3.35 5.55
CA ASP A 78 4.30 -4.25 4.40
C ASP A 78 2.83 -4.38 3.98
N THR A 79 1.92 -4.47 4.95
CA THR A 79 0.48 -4.54 4.67
C THR A 79 -0.01 -3.24 4.01
N GLN A 80 0.46 -2.09 4.47
CA GLN A 80 0.15 -0.79 3.87
C GLN A 80 0.71 -0.66 2.46
N ALA A 81 1.99 -1.02 2.27
CA ALA A 81 2.63 -1.04 0.97
C ALA A 81 1.84 -1.92 -0.02
N THR A 82 1.45 -3.13 0.39
CA THR A 82 0.63 -4.03 -0.41
C THR A 82 -0.73 -3.41 -0.76
N CYS A 83 -1.42 -2.81 0.22
CA CYS A 83 -2.72 -2.17 -0.02
C CYS A 83 -2.62 -0.99 -1.00
N TYR A 84 -1.62 -0.12 -0.85
CA TYR A 84 -1.42 0.99 -1.79
C TYR A 84 -1.06 0.49 -3.20
N ASN A 85 -0.23 -0.54 -3.29
CA ASN A 85 0.13 -1.13 -4.56
C ASN A 85 -1.10 -1.72 -5.27
N ASN A 86 -1.96 -2.42 -4.54
CA ASN A 86 -3.20 -2.99 -5.09
C ASN A 86 -4.26 -1.93 -5.40
N LEU A 87 -4.34 -0.85 -4.62
CA LEU A 87 -5.16 0.32 -4.95
C LEU A 87 -4.74 0.95 -6.27
N ALA A 88 -3.43 1.17 -6.47
CA ALA A 88 -2.89 1.66 -7.74
C ALA A 88 -3.25 0.71 -8.91
N ALA A 89 -3.18 -0.61 -8.68
CA ALA A 89 -3.61 -1.60 -9.67
C ALA A 89 -5.10 -1.48 -10.02
N CYS A 90 -5.97 -1.35 -9.02
CA CYS A 90 -7.41 -1.20 -9.22
C CYS A 90 -7.74 0.07 -10.02
N LEU A 91 -7.07 1.18 -9.71
CA LEU A 91 -7.27 2.45 -10.41
C LEU A 91 -6.87 2.38 -11.88
N LEU A 92 -5.84 1.61 -12.22
CA LEU A 92 -5.43 1.37 -13.61
C LEU A 92 -6.43 0.53 -14.40
N GLN A 93 -7.35 -0.18 -13.74
CA GLN A 93 -8.43 -0.96 -14.37
C GLN A 93 -9.74 -0.18 -14.52
N ALA A 94 -9.80 1.07 -14.04
CA ALA A 94 -10.99 1.90 -14.19
C ALA A 94 -11.15 2.40 -15.64
N GLU A 95 -12.40 2.62 -16.06
CA GLU A 95 -12.70 3.21 -17.39
C GLU A 95 -12.03 4.57 -17.56
N GLU A 96 -12.13 5.41 -16.54
CA GLU A 96 -11.40 6.67 -16.43
C GLU A 96 -10.31 6.55 -15.37
N VAL A 97 -9.06 6.42 -15.83
CA VAL A 97 -7.92 6.22 -14.95
C VAL A 97 -7.46 7.55 -14.35
N ASN A 98 -7.53 7.67 -13.03
CA ASN A 98 -6.92 8.79 -12.32
C ASN A 98 -5.42 8.54 -12.09
N TYR A 99 -4.60 8.95 -13.07
CA TYR A 99 -3.15 8.76 -13.03
C TYR A 99 -2.47 9.53 -11.90
N GLU A 100 -3.03 10.65 -11.41
CA GLU A 100 -2.47 11.34 -10.25
C GLU A 100 -2.55 10.48 -8.99
N ARG A 101 -3.69 9.82 -8.74
CA ARG A 101 -3.83 8.91 -7.59
C ARG A 101 -2.97 7.66 -7.74
N VAL A 102 -2.83 7.13 -8.96
CA VAL A 102 -1.93 5.99 -9.23
C VAL A 102 -0.48 6.38 -8.90
N LYS A 103 -0.03 7.56 -9.34
CA LYS A 103 1.28 8.12 -9.01
C LYS A 103 1.46 8.23 -7.50
N ASP A 104 0.53 8.86 -6.80
CA ASP A 104 0.64 9.08 -5.36
C ASP A 104 0.71 7.78 -4.56
N TYR A 105 -0.13 6.79 -4.89
CA TYR A 105 -0.07 5.49 -4.22
C TYR A 105 1.21 4.74 -4.54
N SER A 106 1.67 4.77 -5.79
CA SER A 106 2.91 4.11 -6.18
C SER A 106 4.11 4.72 -5.46
N LEU A 107 4.18 6.06 -5.37
CA LEU A 107 5.24 6.75 -4.66
C LEU A 107 5.23 6.46 -3.16
N LYS A 108 4.06 6.35 -2.52
CA LYS A 108 3.96 5.92 -1.11
C LYS A 108 4.57 4.55 -0.86
N VAL A 109 4.36 3.61 -1.77
CA VAL A 109 5.01 2.29 -1.69
C VAL A 109 6.52 2.43 -1.84
N LEU A 110 6.98 3.21 -2.83
CA LEU A 110 8.41 3.39 -3.11
C LEU A 110 9.18 4.13 -2.01
N GLN A 111 8.50 4.96 -1.19
CA GLN A 111 9.11 5.59 -0.02
C GLN A 111 9.57 4.56 1.03
N LYS A 112 8.85 3.42 1.13
CA LYS A 112 9.15 2.35 2.09
C LYS A 112 9.89 1.18 1.44
N GLN A 113 9.49 0.83 0.22
CA GLN A 113 10.02 -0.27 -0.57
C GLN A 113 10.53 0.28 -1.92
N PRO A 114 11.71 0.95 -1.95
CA PRO A 114 12.21 1.63 -3.15
C PRO A 114 12.50 0.69 -4.32
N GLU A 115 12.63 -0.60 -4.05
CA GLU A 115 12.93 -1.64 -5.04
C GLU A 115 11.68 -2.42 -5.50
N ASN A 116 10.47 -2.03 -5.06
CA ASN A 116 9.25 -2.72 -5.42
C ASN A 116 8.95 -2.57 -6.92
N VAL A 117 9.15 -3.64 -7.69
CA VAL A 117 9.04 -3.65 -9.15
C VAL A 117 7.64 -3.25 -9.63
N LYS A 118 6.58 -3.73 -8.96
CA LYS A 118 5.19 -3.39 -9.29
C LYS A 118 4.92 -1.90 -9.09
N ALA A 119 5.38 -1.32 -7.99
CA ALA A 119 5.22 0.10 -7.71
C ALA A 119 6.06 0.98 -8.66
N LEU A 120 7.29 0.57 -8.99
CA LEU A 120 8.14 1.25 -9.98
C LEU A 120 7.45 1.29 -11.36
N TYR A 121 6.93 0.15 -11.81
CA TYR A 121 6.21 0.07 -13.08
C TYR A 121 4.96 0.96 -13.08
N ARG A 122 4.12 0.87 -12.04
CA ARG A 122 2.89 1.67 -11.92
C ARG A 122 3.17 3.17 -11.82
N ALA A 123 4.23 3.58 -11.12
CA ALA A 123 4.68 4.96 -11.11
C ALA A 123 5.11 5.43 -12.50
N GLY A 124 5.89 4.61 -13.21
CA GLY A 124 6.34 4.90 -14.57
C GLY A 124 5.19 5.09 -15.56
N VAL A 125 4.20 4.18 -15.53
CA VAL A 125 2.96 4.31 -16.31
C VAL A 125 2.22 5.60 -15.95
N ALA A 126 2.05 5.90 -14.66
CA ALA A 126 1.36 7.11 -14.24
C ALA A 126 2.06 8.39 -14.72
N PHE A 127 3.39 8.50 -14.56
CA PHE A 127 4.15 9.65 -15.05
C PHE A 127 4.07 9.80 -16.57
N HIS A 128 4.07 8.69 -17.31
CA HIS A 128 3.94 8.71 -18.77
C HIS A 128 2.61 9.37 -19.20
N HIS A 129 1.51 8.95 -18.59
CA HIS A 129 0.19 9.51 -18.89
C HIS A 129 -0.02 10.94 -18.37
N LEU A 130 0.73 11.35 -17.33
CA LEU A 130 0.76 12.73 -16.84
C LEU A 130 1.67 13.66 -17.68
N GLY A 131 2.33 13.14 -18.72
CA GLY A 131 3.19 13.92 -19.62
C GLY A 131 4.63 14.09 -19.14
N ASP A 132 5.00 13.52 -17.99
CA ASP A 132 6.37 13.59 -17.47
C ASP A 132 7.20 12.41 -17.98
N GLN A 133 7.77 12.59 -19.16
CA GLN A 133 8.53 11.54 -19.85
C GLN A 133 9.84 11.19 -19.14
N GLU A 134 10.50 12.16 -18.52
CA GLU A 134 11.79 11.95 -17.86
C GLU A 134 11.64 11.02 -16.65
N ARG A 135 10.68 11.31 -15.76
CA ARG A 135 10.39 10.46 -14.61
C ARG A 135 9.81 9.12 -15.03
N ALA A 136 8.95 9.09 -16.05
CA ALA A 136 8.44 7.84 -16.59
C ALA A 136 9.57 6.91 -17.03
N LEU A 137 10.51 7.41 -17.83
CA LEU A 137 11.66 6.64 -18.30
C LEU A 137 12.56 6.19 -17.14
N HIS A 138 12.79 7.06 -16.15
CA HIS A 138 13.54 6.70 -14.95
C HIS A 138 12.92 5.51 -14.20
N TYR A 139 11.63 5.56 -13.90
CA TYR A 139 10.94 4.51 -13.14
C TYR A 139 10.77 3.21 -13.94
N LEU A 140 10.42 3.31 -15.23
CA LEU A 140 10.29 2.14 -16.10
C LEU A 140 11.65 1.45 -16.32
N THR A 141 12.74 2.22 -16.48
CA THR A 141 14.09 1.65 -16.60
C THR A 141 14.51 0.94 -15.32
N LYS A 142 14.20 1.52 -14.15
CA LYS A 142 14.46 0.85 -12.86
C LYS A 142 13.67 -0.43 -12.72
N ALA A 143 12.38 -0.44 -13.08
CA ALA A 143 11.58 -1.66 -13.11
C ALA A 143 12.17 -2.70 -14.07
N ALA A 144 12.49 -2.29 -15.30
CA ALA A 144 13.04 -3.16 -16.35
C ALA A 144 14.39 -3.79 -16.00
N ARG A 145 15.24 -3.12 -15.22
CA ARG A 145 16.50 -3.69 -14.72
C ARG A 145 16.31 -4.79 -13.68
N ARG A 146 15.16 -4.82 -13.01
CA ARG A 146 14.81 -5.84 -12.00
C ARG A 146 14.01 -6.99 -12.60
N LEU A 147 13.32 -6.75 -13.72
CA LEU A 147 12.59 -7.76 -14.49
C LEU A 147 13.40 -8.91 -15.13
N PRO A 148 14.73 -8.87 -15.39
CA PRO A 148 15.43 -10.01 -15.98
C PRO A 148 15.37 -11.27 -15.09
N ASN A 149 15.05 -11.12 -13.80
CA ASN A 149 14.88 -12.21 -12.85
C ASN A 149 13.40 -12.63 -12.63
N GLU A 150 12.41 -11.84 -13.08
CA GLU A 150 10.96 -12.05 -12.84
C GLU A 150 10.17 -12.28 -14.15
N VAL A 151 10.81 -12.84 -15.18
CA VAL A 151 10.26 -12.96 -16.55
C VAL A 151 8.94 -13.77 -16.64
N ASN A 152 8.44 -14.36 -15.55
CA ASN A 152 7.23 -15.19 -15.57
C ASN A 152 6.02 -14.72 -14.74
N ARG A 153 6.00 -13.52 -14.13
CA ARG A 153 4.85 -13.14 -13.25
C ARG A 153 4.25 -11.75 -13.38
N LEU A 154 4.80 -10.82 -14.17
CA LEU A 154 4.22 -9.47 -14.24
C LEU A 154 3.00 -9.30 -15.14
N PHE A 155 2.66 -10.29 -15.98
CA PHE A 155 1.46 -10.23 -16.83
C PHE A 155 0.23 -10.92 -16.24
N CYS A 156 0.34 -11.58 -15.08
CA CYS A 156 -0.79 -12.26 -14.44
C CYS A 156 -0.86 -11.94 -12.94
N LEU A 157 -2.00 -11.37 -12.53
CA LEU A 157 -2.48 -11.06 -11.17
C LEU A 157 -2.13 -9.67 -10.63
#